data_AF-A0A9W7FU87-F1
#
_entry.id   AF-A0A9W7FU87-F1
#
_cell.length_a   1.000
_cell.length_b   1.000
_cell.length_c   1.000
_cell.angle_alpha   90.00
_cell.angle_beta   90.00
_cell.angle_gamma   90.00
#
_symmetry.space_group_name_H-M   'P 1'
#
loop_
_entity.id
_entity.type
_entity.pdbx_description
1 polymer ?
#
loop_
_entity_poly.entity_id
_entity_poly.type
_entity_poly.pdbx_seq_one_letter_code
_entity_poly.pdbx_strand_id
1 'polypeptide(L)'
;MKFLSLLSLALLGHSGHASSRDVTVVDGKFINTATNSTELLLGTNVVVKGWPWLPSTDGTSSCKDVADTETICETWNEYDIKSMKDSGYNMIRLSVIWTGGQPTEELKLDEDFTQRLDSILNLAHDNDIRVILDLHQDAISTATCGEGVPMWYVQKHLPHLIGVPVIGIESKLTGECSVTDLKSWKMYAGDDEYNIKNKCCVGINTPGPWGEQTIPTVGVQTVFAHLVGTSDGRQAYSNYVKMLTEFVKPYKAVVGFELMNEPPFFGGIKFETDWLYELYKACYDVIRGIDGELGVGISDYGSVAKYVDDRHLRSKDLKEWLKSTNGLMYTFHWYSSGFGEFETAMDNAVALSEFWNAAPVLTEFSYDQDREKDLQAWDMNWAYYQWDSYCSVPKGVIKNSECEVGDVGCQFGACIT
;
A
#
# COMPACT_ATOMS: atom_id res chain seq x y z
N MET A 1 -17.62 16.42 -70.97
CA MET A 1 -16.44 15.97 -70.21
C MET A 1 -16.07 17.03 -69.19
N LYS A 2 -16.31 16.77 -67.90
CA LYS A 2 -15.41 17.10 -66.77
C LYS A 2 -16.05 16.52 -65.50
N PHE A 3 -15.35 15.54 -64.95
CA PHE A 3 -15.65 14.80 -63.71
C PHE A 3 -15.65 15.76 -62.51
N LEU A 4 -16.64 15.66 -61.62
CA LEU A 4 -16.50 16.10 -60.23
C LEU A 4 -15.98 14.90 -59.43
N SER A 5 -14.74 14.98 -58.93
CA SER A 5 -14.25 14.04 -57.93
C SER A 5 -14.69 14.51 -56.54
N LEU A 6 -15.37 13.64 -55.81
CA LEU A 6 -15.47 13.74 -54.35
C LEU A 6 -14.06 13.59 -53.78
N LEU A 7 -13.59 14.59 -53.02
CA LEU A 7 -12.47 14.43 -52.10
C LEU A 7 -13.06 14.15 -50.71
N SER A 8 -12.94 12.90 -50.26
CA SER A 8 -13.15 12.53 -48.87
C SER A 8 -12.06 13.18 -48.02
N LEU A 9 -12.44 14.11 -47.14
CA LEU A 9 -11.55 14.66 -46.12
C LEU A 9 -11.49 13.64 -44.98
N ALA A 10 -10.44 12.82 -44.97
CA ALA A 10 -10.08 12.03 -43.79
C ALA A 10 -9.60 13.00 -42.71
N LEU A 11 -10.40 13.17 -41.65
CA LEU A 11 -9.96 13.79 -40.41
C LEU A 11 -9.00 12.83 -39.70
N LEU A 12 -7.71 12.93 -40.03
CA LEU A 12 -6.63 12.46 -39.16
C LEU A 12 -6.29 13.62 -38.22
N GLY A 13 -6.96 13.64 -37.07
CA GLY A 13 -6.67 14.54 -35.97
C GLY A 13 -6.52 13.74 -34.68
N HIS A 14 -5.40 13.06 -34.50
CA HIS A 14 -4.89 12.70 -33.17
C HIS A 14 -3.58 13.43 -32.98
N SER A 15 -3.65 14.68 -32.52
CA SER A 15 -2.54 15.32 -31.83
C SER A 15 -2.40 14.62 -30.48
N GLY A 16 -1.79 13.43 -30.48
CA GLY A 16 -1.45 12.71 -29.26
C GLY A 16 -0.45 13.57 -28.48
N HIS A 17 -0.86 14.04 -27.31
CA HIS A 17 0.14 14.36 -26.29
C HIS A 17 0.91 13.07 -26.05
N ALA A 18 2.23 13.10 -26.20
CA ALA A 18 3.05 11.97 -25.81
C ALA A 18 2.82 11.75 -24.31
N SER A 19 2.42 10.52 -23.94
CA SER A 19 2.20 10.16 -22.54
C SER A 19 3.41 10.54 -21.70
N SER A 20 3.13 11.09 -20.52
CA SER A 20 4.16 11.41 -19.54
C SER A 20 4.61 10.18 -18.75
N ARG A 21 3.84 9.08 -18.78
CA ARG A 21 4.11 7.80 -18.11
C ARG A 21 4.48 6.69 -19.11
N ASP A 22 5.19 5.66 -18.65
CA ASP A 22 5.55 4.49 -19.47
C ASP A 22 4.36 3.53 -19.64
N VAL A 23 3.52 3.43 -18.61
CA VAL A 23 2.27 2.65 -18.59
C VAL A 23 1.18 3.50 -17.95
N THR A 24 -0.04 3.42 -18.49
CA THR A 24 -1.23 4.09 -17.96
C THR A 24 -2.39 3.13 -17.80
N VAL A 25 -3.41 3.50 -17.03
CA VAL A 25 -4.62 2.68 -16.87
C VAL A 25 -5.74 3.22 -17.76
N VAL A 26 -6.13 2.44 -18.77
CA VAL A 26 -7.18 2.79 -19.74
C VAL A 26 -8.13 1.60 -19.89
N ASP A 27 -9.43 1.85 -19.80
CA ASP A 27 -10.49 0.84 -19.98
C ASP A 27 -10.25 -0.45 -19.18
N GLY A 28 -9.92 -0.29 -17.88
CA GLY A 28 -9.65 -1.40 -16.97
C GLY A 28 -8.38 -2.20 -17.28
N LYS A 29 -7.43 -1.63 -18.04
CA LYS A 29 -6.18 -2.32 -18.42
C LYS A 29 -4.98 -1.40 -18.29
N PHE A 30 -3.83 -1.97 -17.96
CA PHE A 30 -2.55 -1.29 -18.09
C PHE A 30 -2.11 -1.29 -19.55
N ILE A 31 -1.86 -0.11 -20.10
CA ILE A 31 -1.45 0.10 -21.49
C ILE A 31 -0.06 0.69 -21.52
N ASN A 32 0.88 -0.03 -22.16
CA ASN A 32 2.19 0.51 -22.49
C ASN A 32 2.04 1.61 -23.53
N THR A 33 2.52 2.81 -23.20
CA THR A 33 2.24 4.00 -24.02
C THR A 33 3.11 4.10 -25.25
N ALA A 34 4.26 3.41 -25.26
CA ALA A 34 5.15 3.38 -26.42
C ALA A 34 4.65 2.40 -27.49
N THR A 35 4.09 1.25 -27.08
CA THR A 35 3.61 0.21 -28.00
C THR A 35 2.11 0.25 -28.24
N ASN A 36 1.35 0.95 -27.39
CA ASN A 36 -0.11 0.95 -27.36
C ASN A 36 -0.70 -0.46 -27.24
N SER A 37 -0.06 -1.32 -26.44
CA SER A 37 -0.50 -2.67 -26.13
C SER A 37 -0.79 -2.82 -24.65
N THR A 38 -1.67 -3.76 -24.29
CA THR A 38 -1.82 -4.20 -22.90
C THR A 38 -0.49 -4.71 -22.36
N GLU A 39 -0.14 -4.33 -21.13
CA GLU A 39 1.00 -4.82 -20.38
C GLU A 39 0.49 -5.44 -19.09
N LEU A 40 0.83 -6.70 -18.81
CA LEU A 40 0.56 -7.30 -17.51
C LEU A 40 1.69 -6.92 -16.56
N LEU A 41 1.33 -6.43 -15.37
CA LEU A 41 2.27 -6.07 -14.33
C LEU A 41 2.46 -7.25 -13.38
N LEU A 42 3.65 -7.81 -13.36
CA LEU A 42 4.02 -9.02 -12.62
C LEU A 42 5.23 -8.70 -11.75
N GLY A 43 5.14 -8.97 -10.45
CA GLY A 43 6.32 -8.86 -9.61
C GLY A 43 6.04 -9.00 -8.13
N THR A 44 6.53 -8.05 -7.34
CA THR A 44 6.76 -8.30 -5.91
C THR A 44 6.59 -7.06 -5.04
N ASN A 45 6.43 -7.29 -3.73
CA ASN A 45 6.34 -6.27 -2.71
C ASN A 45 7.73 -5.87 -2.19
N VAL A 46 8.03 -4.57 -2.20
CA VAL A 46 9.20 -3.96 -1.56
C VAL A 46 8.68 -3.04 -0.46
N VAL A 47 8.61 -3.57 0.77
CA VAL A 47 7.91 -2.93 1.90
C VAL A 47 8.80 -2.86 3.13
N VAL A 48 9.22 -1.65 3.51
CA VAL A 48 10.07 -1.42 4.70
C VAL A 48 9.24 -0.72 5.78
N LYS A 49 8.83 -1.47 6.81
CA LYS A 49 7.82 -1.03 7.80
C LYS A 49 8.37 -0.23 9.00
N GLY A 50 9.63 0.18 8.95
CA GLY A 50 10.26 1.02 9.96
C GLY A 50 11.37 1.84 9.35
N TRP A 51 11.97 2.76 10.11
CA TRP A 51 13.09 3.57 9.61
C TRP A 51 14.19 2.66 9.01
N PRO A 52 14.69 2.94 7.80
CA PRO A 52 14.54 4.19 7.03
C PRO A 52 13.33 4.27 6.07
N TRP A 53 12.32 3.40 6.20
CA TRP A 53 11.04 3.38 5.47
C TRP A 53 11.11 3.08 3.96
N LEU A 54 12.30 3.18 3.37
CA LEU A 54 12.62 2.78 2.01
C LEU A 54 14.03 2.16 1.99
N PRO A 55 14.26 1.10 1.20
CA PRO A 55 15.59 0.51 1.11
C PRO A 55 16.58 1.46 0.41
N SER A 56 17.86 1.20 0.61
CA SER A 56 18.93 1.84 -0.19
C SER A 56 19.02 1.20 -1.57
N THR A 57 19.40 1.94 -2.60
CA THR A 57 19.77 1.34 -3.91
C THR A 57 21.25 0.98 -3.99
N ASP A 58 22.05 1.34 -2.97
CA ASP A 58 23.49 1.12 -2.94
C ASP A 58 23.81 -0.27 -2.36
N GLY A 59 24.15 -1.21 -3.23
CA GLY A 59 24.44 -2.59 -2.87
C GLY A 59 25.16 -3.36 -3.98
N THR A 60 25.93 -4.38 -3.60
CA THR A 60 26.77 -5.16 -4.54
C THR A 60 26.35 -6.62 -4.66
N SER A 61 25.18 -6.97 -4.15
CA SER A 61 24.61 -8.31 -4.20
C SER A 61 23.09 -8.20 -4.17
N SER A 62 22.41 -9.19 -4.73
CA SER A 62 20.98 -9.32 -4.49
C SER A 62 20.78 -9.55 -3.00
N CYS A 63 19.66 -9.07 -2.49
CA CYS A 63 19.14 -9.66 -1.29
C CYS A 63 18.80 -11.13 -1.55
N LYS A 64 18.71 -11.91 -0.47
CA LYS A 64 18.63 -13.37 -0.57
C LYS A 64 17.20 -13.80 -0.26
N ASP A 65 16.63 -14.57 -1.19
CA ASP A 65 15.27 -15.17 -1.18
C ASP A 65 15.02 -16.21 -0.09
N VAL A 66 15.66 -16.11 1.07
CA VAL A 66 15.38 -16.98 2.19
C VAL A 66 14.90 -16.11 3.34
N ALA A 67 13.63 -16.31 3.72
CA ALA A 67 13.09 -15.95 5.03
C ALA A 67 13.83 -16.73 6.14
N ASP A 68 15.15 -16.57 6.22
CA ASP A 68 15.90 -16.88 7.42
C ASP A 68 15.98 -15.58 8.21
N THR A 69 15.31 -15.62 9.34
CA THR A 69 15.21 -14.65 10.45
C THR A 69 16.52 -14.02 10.98
N GLU A 70 17.65 -14.13 10.27
CA GLU A 70 18.96 -13.60 10.67
C GLU A 70 19.46 -12.44 9.80
N THR A 71 18.88 -12.23 8.60
CA THR A 71 19.31 -11.16 7.69
C THR A 71 18.10 -10.37 7.22
N ILE A 72 18.19 -9.05 7.35
CA ILE A 72 17.15 -8.11 6.92
C ILE A 72 17.63 -7.46 5.64
N CYS A 73 16.73 -7.31 4.69
CA CYS A 73 17.07 -6.61 3.47
C CYS A 73 17.03 -5.11 3.69
N GLU A 74 18.17 -4.49 3.42
CA GLU A 74 18.33 -3.04 3.54
C GLU A 74 18.42 -2.38 2.17
N THR A 75 18.54 -3.17 1.10
CA THR A 75 18.75 -2.68 -0.26
C THR A 75 17.72 -3.22 -1.25
N TRP A 76 17.43 -2.42 -2.28
CA TRP A 76 16.82 -2.85 -3.53
C TRP A 76 17.64 -2.26 -4.67
N ASN A 77 18.51 -3.07 -5.27
CA ASN A 77 19.59 -2.62 -6.15
C ASN A 77 19.58 -3.35 -7.51
N GLU A 78 20.58 -3.08 -8.37
CA GLU A 78 20.67 -3.68 -9.71
C GLU A 78 20.69 -5.21 -9.72
N TYR A 79 21.24 -5.84 -8.69
CA TYR A 79 21.28 -7.30 -8.57
C TYR A 79 19.90 -7.88 -8.24
N ASP A 80 19.12 -7.19 -7.39
CA ASP A 80 17.73 -7.54 -7.11
C ASP A 80 16.90 -7.46 -8.39
N ILE A 81 17.01 -6.34 -9.10
CA ILE A 81 16.32 -6.12 -10.38
C ILE A 81 16.70 -7.18 -11.41
N LYS A 82 17.97 -7.57 -11.45
CA LYS A 82 18.41 -8.65 -12.34
C LYS A 82 17.70 -9.96 -11.99
N SER A 83 17.66 -10.34 -10.71
CA SER A 83 16.95 -11.55 -10.26
C SER A 83 15.45 -11.49 -10.59
N MET A 84 14.80 -10.34 -10.36
CA MET A 84 13.40 -10.11 -10.74
C MET A 84 13.17 -10.34 -12.23
N LYS A 85 14.01 -9.74 -13.08
CA LYS A 85 13.92 -9.87 -14.55
C LYS A 85 14.20 -11.29 -15.04
N ASP A 86 15.13 -12.00 -14.41
CA ASP A 86 15.40 -13.41 -14.72
C ASP A 86 14.15 -14.29 -14.43
N SER A 87 13.32 -13.89 -13.47
CA SER A 87 12.00 -14.50 -13.17
C SER A 87 10.85 -13.97 -14.05
N GLY A 88 11.12 -13.00 -14.93
CA GLY A 88 10.12 -12.42 -15.83
C GLY A 88 9.26 -11.31 -15.19
N TYR A 89 9.66 -10.79 -14.03
CA TYR A 89 8.96 -9.71 -13.35
C TYR A 89 9.33 -8.35 -13.94
N ASN A 90 8.36 -7.45 -13.97
CA ASN A 90 8.48 -6.10 -14.52
C ASN A 90 7.93 -5.01 -13.58
N MET A 91 7.50 -5.36 -12.37
CA MET A 91 6.86 -4.41 -11.46
C MET A 91 7.28 -4.61 -10.00
N ILE A 92 7.40 -3.51 -9.26
CA ILE A 92 7.40 -3.52 -7.79
C ILE A 92 6.17 -2.79 -7.25
N ARG A 93 5.59 -3.34 -6.19
CA ARG A 93 4.72 -2.62 -5.27
C ARG A 93 5.59 -2.05 -4.16
N LEU A 94 5.78 -0.73 -4.17
CA LEU A 94 6.73 -0.03 -3.31
C LEU A 94 5.99 0.72 -2.19
N SER A 95 6.28 0.39 -0.93
CA SER A 95 5.66 1.08 0.20
C SER A 95 6.10 2.54 0.30
N VAL A 96 5.14 3.44 0.47
CA VAL A 96 5.34 4.87 0.76
C VAL A 96 4.58 5.25 2.03
N ILE A 97 4.94 4.62 3.15
CA ILE A 97 4.28 4.75 4.46
C ILE A 97 4.25 6.21 4.92
N TRP A 98 3.07 6.69 5.35
CA TRP A 98 2.87 8.10 5.72
C TRP A 98 3.74 8.56 6.89
N THR A 99 3.95 7.73 7.92
CA THR A 99 4.89 8.01 9.01
C THR A 99 6.30 8.31 8.52
N GLY A 100 6.78 7.59 7.50
CA GLY A 100 8.11 7.81 6.93
C GLY A 100 8.16 9.01 5.99
N GLY A 101 7.15 9.16 5.13
CA GLY A 101 7.12 10.23 4.13
C GLY A 101 6.82 11.61 4.69
N GLN A 102 6.03 11.71 5.76
CA GLN A 102 5.68 12.98 6.41
C GLN A 102 5.69 12.83 7.95
N PRO A 103 6.88 12.76 8.57
CA PRO A 103 7.03 12.50 10.01
C PRO A 103 6.58 13.67 10.89
N THR A 104 6.29 14.85 10.32
CA THR A 104 5.79 16.03 11.04
C THR A 104 4.54 16.59 10.37
N GLU A 105 3.77 17.45 11.05
CA GLU A 105 2.56 18.05 10.48
C GLU A 105 2.85 18.99 9.27
N GLU A 106 4.09 19.40 9.07
CA GLU A 106 4.47 20.27 7.95
C GLU A 106 4.10 19.63 6.61
N LEU A 107 3.48 20.42 5.71
CA LEU A 107 3.10 19.97 4.36
C LEU A 107 4.34 19.92 3.45
N LYS A 108 5.30 19.06 3.81
CA LYS A 108 6.47 18.70 3.03
C LYS A 108 6.80 17.22 3.27
N LEU A 109 7.40 16.58 2.28
CA LEU A 109 7.96 15.24 2.48
C LEU A 109 9.30 15.32 3.21
N ASP A 110 9.66 14.25 3.91
CA ASP A 110 10.97 14.09 4.53
C ASP A 110 12.09 14.01 3.49
N GLU A 111 13.25 14.59 3.82
CA GLU A 111 14.39 14.70 2.90
C GLU A 111 15.09 13.34 2.67
N ASP A 112 15.26 12.50 3.70
CA ASP A 112 15.87 11.17 3.54
C ASP A 112 14.91 10.25 2.78
N PHE A 113 13.62 10.33 3.10
CA PHE A 113 12.59 9.59 2.39
C PHE A 113 12.57 9.92 0.88
N THR A 114 12.58 11.22 0.53
CA THR A 114 12.56 11.64 -0.88
C THR A 114 13.85 11.31 -1.62
N GLN A 115 15.01 11.36 -0.96
CA GLN A 115 16.28 10.94 -1.56
C GLN A 115 16.28 9.44 -1.91
N ARG A 116 15.76 8.60 -1.02
CA ARG A 116 15.63 7.15 -1.25
C ARG A 116 14.61 6.85 -2.33
N LEU A 117 13.46 7.51 -2.28
CA LEU A 117 12.41 7.34 -3.29
C LEU A 117 12.91 7.76 -4.68
N ASP A 118 13.59 8.91 -4.81
CA ASP A 118 14.22 9.33 -6.07
C ASP A 118 15.18 8.26 -6.62
N SER A 119 16.07 7.74 -5.76
CA SER A 119 17.04 6.71 -6.16
C SER A 119 16.35 5.44 -6.66
N ILE A 120 15.33 4.95 -5.95
CA ILE A 120 14.55 3.76 -6.33
C ILE A 120 13.80 4.00 -7.65
N LEU A 121 13.13 5.15 -7.79
CA LEU A 121 12.33 5.44 -8.98
C LEU A 121 13.20 5.63 -10.24
N ASN A 122 14.38 6.25 -10.11
CA ASN A 122 15.34 6.35 -11.20
C ASN A 122 15.89 4.97 -11.58
N LEU A 123 16.27 4.17 -10.58
CA LEU A 123 16.78 2.81 -10.82
C LEU A 123 15.71 1.93 -11.50
N ALA A 124 14.45 2.03 -11.07
CA ALA A 124 13.33 1.33 -11.68
C ALA A 124 13.13 1.77 -13.14
N HIS A 125 13.13 3.08 -13.41
CA HIS A 125 12.99 3.63 -14.77
C HIS A 125 14.11 3.18 -15.70
N ASP A 126 15.37 3.29 -15.27
CA ASP A 126 16.55 2.90 -16.05
C ASP A 126 16.54 1.40 -16.39
N ASN A 127 15.80 0.61 -15.62
CA ASN A 127 15.64 -0.81 -15.78
C ASN A 127 14.26 -1.24 -16.28
N ASP A 128 13.40 -0.36 -16.79
CA ASP A 128 12.09 -0.74 -17.32
C ASP A 128 11.21 -1.49 -16.28
N ILE A 129 11.37 -1.18 -15.00
CA ILE A 129 10.54 -1.69 -13.90
C ILE A 129 9.46 -0.67 -13.59
N ARG A 130 8.21 -1.12 -13.56
CA ARG A 130 7.03 -0.34 -13.17
C ARG A 130 6.91 -0.24 -11.65
N VAL A 131 6.36 0.86 -11.18
CA VAL A 131 6.16 1.09 -9.74
C VAL A 131 4.70 1.40 -9.46
N ILE A 132 4.08 0.59 -8.60
CA ILE A 132 2.84 0.94 -7.91
C ILE A 132 3.23 1.42 -6.52
N LEU A 133 2.87 2.65 -6.18
CA LEU A 133 3.16 3.24 -4.88
C LEU A 133 2.07 2.85 -3.90
N ASP A 134 2.44 2.12 -2.87
CA ASP A 134 1.52 1.60 -1.88
C ASP A 134 1.54 2.46 -0.62
N LEU A 135 0.41 3.09 -0.29
CA LEU A 135 0.23 3.78 0.99
C LEU A 135 0.01 2.76 2.11
N HIS A 136 1.11 2.08 2.46
CA HIS A 136 1.12 0.95 3.37
C HIS A 136 0.75 1.36 4.81
N GLN A 137 0.06 0.44 5.48
CA GLN A 137 -0.23 0.48 6.90
C GLN A 137 -0.57 -0.93 7.36
N ASP A 138 -0.26 -1.24 8.60
CA ASP A 138 -0.82 -2.30 9.38
C ASP A 138 -1.18 -1.76 10.76
N ALA A 139 -2.35 -2.14 11.28
CA ALA A 139 -2.85 -1.61 12.53
C ALA A 139 -2.78 -0.07 12.62
N ILE A 140 -2.96 0.60 11.46
CA ILE A 140 -3.16 2.02 11.14
C ILE A 140 -2.13 3.04 11.60
N SER A 141 -1.41 2.87 12.71
CA SER A 141 -0.52 3.91 13.25
C SER A 141 0.53 3.39 14.23
N THR A 142 1.64 4.12 14.32
CA THR A 142 2.64 3.87 15.37
C THR A 142 2.06 4.03 16.77
N ALA A 143 1.08 4.91 16.98
CA ALA A 143 0.37 5.07 18.25
C ALA A 143 -0.47 3.85 18.68
N THR A 144 -0.84 3.00 17.72
CA THR A 144 -1.63 1.78 17.94
C THR A 144 -0.77 0.52 17.85
N CYS A 145 0.55 0.68 18.03
CA CYS A 145 1.57 -0.35 17.90
C CYS A 145 1.77 -0.91 16.48
N GLY A 146 1.15 -0.32 15.47
CA GLY A 146 1.36 -0.60 14.05
C GLY A 146 2.24 0.46 13.39
N GLU A 147 1.90 0.81 12.15
CA GLU A 147 2.52 1.82 11.30
C GLU A 147 1.51 2.32 10.25
N GLY A 148 1.90 3.21 9.35
CA GLY A 148 0.96 3.88 8.45
C GLY A 148 0.80 5.35 8.81
N VAL A 149 -0.23 5.68 9.59
CA VAL A 149 -0.54 7.06 10.01
C VAL A 149 0.48 7.56 11.05
N PRO A 150 1.07 8.75 10.85
CA PRO A 150 2.10 9.30 11.74
C PRO A 150 1.58 9.63 13.13
N MET A 151 2.50 9.57 14.11
CA MET A 151 2.23 9.91 15.51
C MET A 151 1.66 11.32 15.68
N TRP A 152 2.16 12.33 14.96
CA TRP A 152 1.68 13.71 15.06
C TRP A 152 0.18 13.83 14.71
N TYR A 153 -0.32 13.02 13.78
CA TYR A 153 -1.73 13.05 13.40
C TYR A 153 -2.60 12.55 14.57
N VAL A 154 -2.20 11.44 15.20
CA VAL A 154 -2.91 10.89 16.36
C VAL A 154 -2.80 11.84 17.56
N GLN A 155 -1.65 12.47 17.81
CA GLN A 155 -1.49 13.48 18.85
C GLN A 155 -2.44 14.67 18.66
N LYS A 156 -2.59 15.13 17.41
CA LYS A 156 -3.43 16.27 17.08
C LYS A 156 -4.93 15.97 17.21
N HIS A 157 -5.37 14.83 16.66
CA HIS A 157 -6.80 14.54 16.50
C HIS A 157 -7.35 13.61 17.59
N LEU A 158 -6.51 12.74 18.16
CA LEU A 158 -6.91 11.69 19.09
C LEU A 158 -5.90 11.56 20.27
N PRO A 159 -5.53 12.65 20.98
CA PRO A 159 -4.46 12.64 21.99
C PRO A 159 -4.68 11.66 23.15
N HIS A 160 -5.92 11.24 23.37
CA HIS A 160 -6.28 10.27 24.41
C HIS A 160 -5.84 8.83 24.09
N LEU A 161 -5.39 8.56 22.85
CA LEU A 161 -4.84 7.27 22.43
C LEU A 161 -3.33 7.16 22.63
N ILE A 162 -2.66 8.23 23.08
CA ILE A 162 -1.19 8.26 23.15
C ILE A 162 -0.69 7.57 24.43
N GLY A 163 0.12 6.53 24.26
CA GLY A 163 0.75 5.83 25.38
C GLY A 163 -0.22 5.06 26.25
N VAL A 164 -1.32 4.57 25.68
CA VAL A 164 -2.36 3.80 26.38
C VAL A 164 -2.33 2.33 25.96
N PRO A 165 -2.84 1.41 26.81
CA PRO A 165 -2.93 0.01 26.44
C PRO A 165 -3.74 -0.23 25.17
N VAL A 166 -3.25 -1.10 24.30
CA VAL A 166 -4.03 -1.62 23.17
C VAL A 166 -5.07 -2.62 23.71
N ILE A 167 -6.33 -2.21 23.71
CA ILE A 167 -7.45 -3.01 24.20
C ILE A 167 -8.01 -3.85 23.05
N GLY A 168 -8.09 -5.17 23.22
CA GLY A 168 -8.74 -6.09 22.26
C GLY A 168 -7.88 -7.28 21.83
N ILE A 169 -6.57 -7.21 22.00
CA ILE A 169 -5.64 -8.35 21.88
C ILE A 169 -5.64 -9.10 23.23
N GLU A 170 -5.22 -10.37 23.32
CA GLU A 170 -5.10 -11.21 24.54
C GLU A 170 -4.40 -10.48 25.71
N SER A 171 -5.11 -9.54 26.31
CA SER A 171 -4.59 -8.57 27.23
C SER A 171 -4.65 -9.23 28.59
N LYS A 172 -3.48 -9.55 29.12
CA LYS A 172 -3.36 -9.95 30.52
C LYS A 172 -3.96 -8.83 31.35
N LEU A 173 -4.82 -9.17 32.31
CA LEU A 173 -5.43 -8.18 33.22
C LEU A 173 -4.38 -7.54 34.14
N THR A 174 -3.28 -8.25 34.41
CA THR A 174 -2.24 -7.87 35.37
C THR A 174 -0.85 -8.22 34.86
N GLY A 175 0.17 -7.51 35.36
CA GLY A 175 1.58 -7.73 35.01
C GLY A 175 2.11 -6.66 34.07
N GLU A 176 3.37 -6.81 33.66
CA GLU A 176 4.02 -5.90 32.72
C GLU A 176 3.29 -5.88 31.37
N CYS A 177 3.09 -4.69 30.81
CA CYS A 177 2.35 -4.47 29.55
C CYS A 177 0.88 -4.92 29.56
N SER A 178 0.32 -5.23 30.73
CA SER A 178 -1.13 -5.45 30.89
C SER A 178 -1.93 -4.18 30.64
N VAL A 179 -3.26 -4.33 30.52
CA VAL A 179 -4.19 -3.19 30.44
C VAL A 179 -4.20 -2.31 31.68
N THR A 180 -3.57 -2.76 32.78
CA THR A 180 -3.42 -1.98 34.02
C THR A 180 -2.02 -1.40 34.22
N ASP A 181 -1.02 -1.78 33.41
CA ASP A 181 0.36 -1.29 33.49
C ASP A 181 0.56 0.02 32.71
N LEU A 182 -0.15 1.07 33.14
CA LEU A 182 -0.06 2.39 32.53
C LEU A 182 1.35 2.99 32.52
N LYS A 183 2.26 2.51 33.39
CA LYS A 183 3.63 2.99 33.44
C LYS A 183 4.40 2.54 32.22
N SER A 184 4.32 1.26 31.85
CA SER A 184 5.05 0.75 30.68
C SER A 184 4.50 1.28 29.38
N TRP A 185 3.17 1.43 29.26
CA TRP A 185 2.53 2.04 28.09
C TRP A 185 2.92 3.51 27.89
N LYS A 186 3.16 4.26 28.97
CA LYS A 186 3.61 5.67 28.89
C LYS A 186 5.06 5.85 28.46
N MET A 187 5.90 4.82 28.46
CA MET A 187 7.28 4.95 28.00
C MET A 187 7.29 5.26 26.50
N TYR A 188 8.07 6.26 26.08
CA TYR A 188 8.10 6.74 24.68
C TYR A 188 6.77 7.26 24.14
N ALA A 189 5.76 7.52 24.99
CA ALA A 189 4.46 7.99 24.54
C ALA A 189 4.59 9.28 23.71
N GLY A 190 4.12 9.24 22.46
CA GLY A 190 4.19 10.36 21.53
C GLY A 190 5.48 10.45 20.72
N ASP A 191 6.40 9.48 20.84
CA ASP A 191 7.54 9.33 19.95
C ASP A 191 7.07 8.78 18.59
N ASP A 192 7.63 9.26 17.48
CA ASP A 192 7.25 8.83 16.13
C ASP A 192 7.45 7.32 15.92
N GLU A 193 8.44 6.76 16.62
CA GLU A 193 8.83 5.35 16.62
C GLU A 193 8.29 4.58 17.84
N TYR A 194 7.17 5.03 18.42
CA TYR A 194 6.57 4.41 19.61
C TYR A 194 6.35 2.90 19.47
N ASN A 195 5.93 2.44 18.29
CA ASN A 195 5.68 1.03 17.96
C ASN A 195 6.93 0.14 18.10
N ILE A 196 8.14 0.69 17.91
CA ILE A 196 9.41 -0.05 18.04
C ILE A 196 10.13 0.24 19.36
N LYS A 197 10.00 1.44 19.93
CA LYS A 197 10.65 1.82 21.19
C LYS A 197 9.90 1.30 22.41
N ASN A 198 8.58 1.25 22.35
CA ASN A 198 7.79 0.78 23.47
C ASN A 198 7.78 -0.75 23.54
N LYS A 199 8.38 -1.31 24.60
CA LYS A 199 8.44 -2.76 24.83
C LYS A 199 7.07 -3.47 24.81
N CYS A 200 5.98 -2.77 25.15
CA CYS A 200 4.63 -3.34 25.11
C CYS A 200 4.12 -3.47 23.69
N CYS A 201 4.41 -2.49 22.83
CA CYS A 201 4.21 -2.65 21.40
C CYS A 201 5.09 -3.79 20.87
N VAL A 202 6.39 -3.79 21.15
CA VAL A 202 7.30 -4.88 20.71
C VAL A 202 6.78 -6.28 21.12
N GLY A 203 6.23 -6.41 22.33
CA GLY A 203 5.63 -7.66 22.82
C GLY A 203 4.33 -8.06 22.11
N ILE A 204 3.55 -7.09 21.59
CA ILE A 204 2.42 -7.35 20.68
C ILE A 204 2.93 -7.74 19.30
N ASN A 205 4.04 -7.14 18.87
CA ASN A 205 4.61 -7.20 17.53
C ASN A 205 5.57 -8.40 17.33
N THR A 206 5.66 -9.31 18.30
CA THR A 206 6.40 -10.58 18.22
C THR A 206 5.51 -11.66 17.55
N PRO A 207 6.05 -12.71 16.88
CA PRO A 207 5.26 -13.59 16.02
C PRO A 207 4.02 -14.18 16.71
N GLY A 208 2.87 -13.96 16.08
CA GLY A 208 1.54 -14.33 16.53
C GLY A 208 0.47 -13.82 15.55
N PRO A 209 -0.82 -14.06 15.80
CA PRO A 209 -1.94 -13.66 14.92
C PRO A 209 -2.17 -12.14 14.92
N TRP A 210 -1.17 -11.40 14.44
CA TRP A 210 -1.00 -9.96 14.59
C TRP A 210 -2.09 -9.16 13.87
N GLY A 211 -2.36 -9.45 12.59
CA GLY A 211 -3.36 -8.76 11.79
C GLY A 211 -4.78 -8.97 12.31
N GLU A 212 -5.21 -10.23 12.47
CA GLU A 212 -6.57 -10.54 12.94
C GLU A 212 -6.89 -10.00 14.34
N GLN A 213 -5.89 -9.89 15.22
CA GLN A 213 -6.11 -9.45 16.60
C GLN A 213 -5.93 -7.94 16.82
N THR A 214 -5.08 -7.27 16.04
CA THR A 214 -4.84 -5.82 16.19
C THR A 214 -5.90 -4.98 15.47
N ILE A 215 -6.38 -5.43 14.29
CA ILE A 215 -7.43 -4.75 13.52
C ILE A 215 -8.65 -4.41 14.39
N PRO A 216 -9.27 -5.32 15.15
CA PRO A 216 -10.48 -5.01 15.91
C PRO A 216 -10.25 -4.15 17.17
N THR A 217 -9.02 -3.72 17.44
CA THR A 217 -8.73 -2.95 18.66
C THR A 217 -9.37 -1.56 18.62
N VAL A 218 -9.76 -1.07 19.79
CA VAL A 218 -10.43 0.25 19.91
C VAL A 218 -9.56 1.37 19.33
N GLY A 219 -8.24 1.32 19.57
CA GLY A 219 -7.31 2.32 19.05
C GLY A 219 -7.31 2.35 17.53
N VAL A 220 -7.12 1.20 16.88
CA VAL A 220 -7.08 1.09 15.41
C VAL A 220 -8.38 1.58 14.79
N GLN A 221 -9.52 1.09 15.29
CA GLN A 221 -10.83 1.49 14.78
C GLN A 221 -11.12 2.98 14.99
N THR A 222 -10.68 3.57 16.10
CA THR A 222 -10.89 4.99 16.38
C THR A 222 -10.07 5.87 15.43
N VAL A 223 -8.80 5.52 15.19
CA VAL A 223 -7.93 6.24 14.24
C VAL A 223 -8.47 6.10 12.82
N PHE A 224 -8.82 4.88 12.40
CA PHE A 224 -9.36 4.63 11.07
C PHE A 224 -10.68 5.38 10.85
N ALA A 225 -11.65 5.28 11.77
CA ALA A 225 -12.92 5.97 11.67
C ALA A 225 -12.77 7.50 11.64
N HIS A 226 -11.82 8.07 12.40
CA HIS A 226 -11.52 9.49 12.28
C HIS A 226 -10.95 9.83 10.90
N LEU A 227 -9.97 9.06 10.43
CA LEU A 227 -9.28 9.27 9.16
C LEU A 227 -10.25 9.26 7.98
N VAL A 228 -11.08 8.24 7.86
CA VAL A 228 -11.99 8.09 6.71
C VAL A 228 -13.32 8.80 6.90
N GLY A 229 -13.81 8.92 8.14
CA GLY A 229 -15.14 9.43 8.45
C GLY A 229 -15.23 10.96 8.55
N THR A 230 -14.14 11.65 8.88
CA THR A 230 -14.13 13.11 9.07
C THR A 230 -13.57 13.87 7.86
N SER A 231 -13.97 15.14 7.70
CA SER A 231 -13.46 15.97 6.60
C SER A 231 -11.98 16.32 6.76
N ASP A 232 -11.54 16.59 7.99
CA ASP A 232 -10.15 16.91 8.30
C ASP A 232 -9.24 15.70 8.23
N GLY A 233 -9.71 14.51 8.63
CA GLY A 233 -8.98 13.25 8.42
C GLY A 233 -8.75 12.97 6.93
N ARG A 234 -9.82 13.07 6.11
CA ARG A 234 -9.70 12.89 4.65
C ARG A 234 -8.80 13.92 4.01
N GLN A 235 -8.86 15.17 4.47
CA GLN A 235 -7.99 16.23 3.98
C GLN A 235 -6.51 15.97 4.32
N ALA A 236 -6.21 15.51 5.54
CA ALA A 236 -4.85 15.20 5.95
C ALA A 236 -4.24 14.08 5.10
N TYR A 237 -4.98 12.99 4.90
CA TYR A 237 -4.51 11.86 4.08
C TYR A 237 -4.34 12.25 2.61
N SER A 238 -5.32 12.94 2.03
CA SER A 238 -5.24 13.40 0.64
C SER A 238 -4.16 14.47 0.42
N ASN A 239 -3.77 15.22 1.45
CA ASN A 239 -2.59 16.10 1.39
C ASN A 239 -1.29 15.30 1.29
N TYR A 240 -1.16 14.18 2.00
CA TYR A 240 0.01 13.31 1.84
C TYR A 240 0.08 12.72 0.43
N VAL A 241 -1.04 12.19 -0.07
CA VAL A 241 -1.16 11.74 -1.47
C VAL A 241 -0.81 12.86 -2.46
N LYS A 242 -1.23 14.10 -2.18
CA LYS A 242 -0.89 15.27 -2.99
C LYS A 242 0.61 15.48 -3.09
N MET A 243 1.31 15.50 -1.96
CA MET A 243 2.75 15.72 -1.91
C MET A 243 3.52 14.61 -2.64
N LEU A 244 3.10 13.35 -2.45
CA LEU A 244 3.66 12.23 -3.21
C LEU A 244 3.40 12.40 -4.71
N THR A 245 2.18 12.78 -5.11
CA THR A 245 1.83 12.97 -6.53
C THR A 245 2.65 14.09 -7.17
N GLU A 246 2.84 15.22 -6.47
CA GLU A 246 3.70 16.32 -6.92
C GLU A 246 5.16 15.87 -7.07
N PHE A 247 5.66 15.10 -6.09
CA PHE A 247 7.01 14.54 -6.12
C PHE A 247 7.21 13.57 -7.29
N VAL A 248 6.29 12.63 -7.50
CA VAL A 248 6.45 11.55 -8.49
C VAL A 248 6.06 11.92 -9.92
N LYS A 249 5.58 13.16 -10.13
CA LYS A 249 5.20 13.69 -11.44
C LYS A 249 6.23 13.47 -12.56
N PRO A 250 7.55 13.66 -12.35
CA PRO A 250 8.53 13.47 -13.41
C PRO A 250 8.94 12.00 -13.66
N TYR A 251 8.56 11.05 -12.79
CA TYR A 251 9.05 9.67 -12.84
C TYR A 251 8.13 8.75 -13.63
N LYS A 252 8.47 8.48 -14.89
CA LYS A 252 7.60 7.73 -15.82
C LYS A 252 7.30 6.28 -15.42
N ALA A 253 8.20 5.68 -14.64
CA ALA A 253 8.07 4.33 -14.12
C ALA A 253 6.90 4.17 -13.14
N VAL A 254 6.47 5.25 -12.48
CA VAL A 254 5.33 5.22 -11.57
C VAL A 254 4.04 5.12 -12.38
N VAL A 255 3.35 4.00 -12.21
CA VAL A 255 2.10 3.70 -12.92
C VAL A 255 0.89 4.20 -12.15
N GLY A 256 0.94 4.20 -10.82
CA GLY A 256 -0.18 4.62 -9.99
C GLY A 256 0.07 4.45 -8.50
N PHE A 257 -0.98 4.73 -7.73
CA PHE A 257 -1.01 4.56 -6.28
C PHE A 257 -1.99 3.45 -5.89
N GLU A 258 -1.66 2.61 -4.91
CA GLU A 258 -2.66 1.94 -4.09
C GLU A 258 -2.94 2.82 -2.87
N LEU A 259 -4.20 3.27 -2.74
CA LEU A 259 -4.53 4.34 -1.81
C LEU A 259 -4.56 3.93 -0.34
N MET A 260 -4.58 2.63 -0.02
CA MET A 260 -4.50 2.13 1.36
C MET A 260 -4.29 0.61 1.34
N ASN A 261 -3.19 0.16 1.94
CA ASN A 261 -3.01 -1.25 2.26
C ASN A 261 -4.05 -1.70 3.29
N GLU A 262 -4.63 -2.88 3.11
CA GLU A 262 -5.49 -3.59 4.06
C GLU A 262 -6.41 -2.72 4.96
N PRO A 263 -7.36 -1.95 4.41
CA PRO A 263 -8.17 -1.03 5.22
C PRO A 263 -8.78 -1.74 6.45
N PRO A 264 -8.48 -1.31 7.69
CA PRO A 264 -8.70 -2.10 8.90
C PRO A 264 -10.15 -1.93 9.38
N PHE A 265 -11.10 -2.49 8.63
CA PHE A 265 -12.52 -2.38 8.96
C PHE A 265 -12.95 -3.25 10.14
N PHE A 266 -14.00 -2.82 10.84
CA PHE A 266 -14.70 -3.63 11.84
C PHE A 266 -16.00 -4.24 11.27
N GLY A 267 -15.91 -5.45 10.72
CA GLY A 267 -17.10 -6.27 10.43
C GLY A 267 -17.97 -5.81 9.25
N GLY A 268 -17.52 -4.87 8.42
CA GLY A 268 -18.07 -4.62 7.08
C GLY A 268 -19.42 -3.93 7.05
N ILE A 269 -19.65 -3.01 7.99
CA ILE A 269 -20.91 -2.25 8.00
C ILE A 269 -20.88 -1.21 6.87
N LYS A 270 -21.91 -1.22 6.02
CA LYS A 270 -21.98 -0.43 4.77
C LYS A 270 -21.81 1.09 4.88
N PHE A 271 -21.80 1.68 6.09
CA PHE A 271 -21.52 3.11 6.24
C PHE A 271 -20.02 3.39 6.28
N GLU A 272 -19.22 2.48 6.84
CA GLU A 272 -17.76 2.60 6.88
C GLU A 272 -17.19 2.49 5.47
N THR A 273 -17.77 1.61 4.65
CA THR A 273 -17.39 1.47 3.24
C THR A 273 -17.63 2.76 2.47
N ASP A 274 -18.77 3.44 2.66
CA ASP A 274 -18.98 4.75 2.04
C ASP A 274 -17.89 5.75 2.49
N TRP A 275 -17.53 5.80 3.77
CA TRP A 275 -16.49 6.73 4.27
C TRP A 275 -15.11 6.49 3.65
N LEU A 276 -14.69 5.24 3.52
CA LEU A 276 -13.44 4.90 2.86
C LEU A 276 -13.45 5.32 1.38
N TYR A 277 -14.56 5.09 0.68
CA TYR A 277 -14.65 5.45 -0.74
C TYR A 277 -14.77 6.96 -0.96
N GLU A 278 -15.30 7.72 0.00
CA GLU A 278 -15.19 9.19 -0.01
C GLU A 278 -13.73 9.64 0.21
N LEU A 279 -12.93 8.94 1.03
CA LEU A 279 -11.48 9.19 1.12
C LEU A 279 -10.80 8.90 -0.21
N TYR A 280 -11.09 7.75 -0.84
CA TYR A 280 -10.53 7.39 -2.13
C TYR A 280 -10.86 8.41 -3.21
N LYS A 281 -12.11 8.88 -3.24
CA LYS A 281 -12.53 9.95 -4.16
C LYS A 281 -11.76 11.26 -3.92
N ALA A 282 -11.56 11.65 -2.66
CA ALA A 282 -10.77 12.85 -2.35
C ALA A 282 -9.30 12.73 -2.83
N CYS A 283 -8.69 11.54 -2.66
CA CYS A 283 -7.34 11.28 -3.16
C CYS A 283 -7.30 11.23 -4.69
N TYR A 284 -8.30 10.60 -5.32
CA TYR A 284 -8.46 10.56 -6.78
C TYR A 284 -8.51 11.98 -7.37
N ASP A 285 -9.33 12.87 -6.80
CA ASP A 285 -9.48 14.25 -7.28
C ASP A 285 -8.16 15.03 -7.18
N VAL A 286 -7.40 14.82 -6.10
CA VAL A 286 -6.05 15.39 -5.93
C VAL A 286 -5.09 14.87 -6.99
N ILE A 287 -5.05 13.55 -7.19
CA ILE A 287 -4.17 12.91 -8.19
C ILE A 287 -4.48 13.46 -9.57
N ARG A 288 -5.75 13.44 -9.97
CA ARG A 288 -6.21 13.94 -11.29
C ARG A 288 -5.95 15.42 -11.50
N GLY A 289 -5.95 16.22 -10.42
CA GLY A 289 -5.59 17.63 -10.48
C GLY A 289 -4.12 17.89 -10.82
N ILE A 290 -3.23 16.90 -10.60
CA ILE A 290 -1.78 17.02 -10.81
C ILE A 290 -1.32 16.22 -12.03
N ASP A 291 -1.81 14.99 -12.15
CA ASP A 291 -1.47 14.00 -13.16
C ASP A 291 -2.70 13.15 -13.56
N GLY A 292 -3.13 13.33 -14.81
CA GLY A 292 -4.29 12.64 -15.38
C GLY A 292 -4.05 11.18 -15.78
N GLU A 293 -2.79 10.72 -15.80
CA GLU A 293 -2.39 9.42 -16.35
C GLU A 293 -2.11 8.37 -15.27
N LEU A 294 -1.87 8.78 -14.02
CA LEU A 294 -1.63 7.86 -12.90
C LEU A 294 -2.85 6.98 -12.60
N GLY A 295 -2.63 5.68 -12.41
CA GLY A 295 -3.62 4.76 -11.88
C GLY A 295 -3.96 5.08 -10.42
N VAL A 296 -5.21 4.85 -10.02
CA VAL A 296 -5.68 5.02 -8.65
C VAL A 296 -6.31 3.73 -8.14
N GLY A 297 -5.60 3.07 -7.25
CA GLY A 297 -5.93 1.80 -6.62
C GLY A 297 -6.88 1.99 -5.45
N ILE A 298 -8.01 1.29 -5.51
CA ILE A 298 -9.03 1.28 -4.47
C ILE A 298 -9.11 -0.10 -3.84
N SER A 299 -8.49 -0.26 -2.67
CA SER A 299 -8.47 -1.54 -1.98
C SER A 299 -9.81 -1.81 -1.31
N ASP A 300 -10.36 -3.01 -1.56
CA ASP A 300 -11.67 -3.39 -1.03
C ASP A 300 -11.62 -3.77 0.46
N TYR A 301 -12.80 -3.90 1.05
CA TYR A 301 -13.01 -4.28 2.44
C TYR A 301 -12.20 -5.52 2.87
N GLY A 302 -11.33 -5.35 3.86
CA GLY A 302 -10.51 -6.43 4.42
C GLY A 302 -9.59 -7.07 3.38
N SER A 303 -9.17 -6.26 2.41
CA SER A 303 -8.27 -6.60 1.33
C SER A 303 -8.79 -7.61 0.32
N VAL A 304 -9.94 -8.27 0.49
CA VAL A 304 -10.27 -9.45 -0.32
C VAL A 304 -11.43 -9.24 -1.28
N ALA A 305 -11.28 -9.77 -2.49
CA ALA A 305 -12.29 -9.76 -3.54
C ALA A 305 -13.49 -10.65 -3.20
N LYS A 306 -14.43 -10.08 -2.44
CA LYS A 306 -15.66 -10.76 -1.98
C LYS A 306 -16.88 -10.47 -2.83
N TYR A 307 -16.87 -9.34 -3.55
CA TYR A 307 -18.03 -8.85 -4.28
C TYR A 307 -17.79 -8.90 -5.79
N VAL A 308 -18.89 -9.02 -6.53
CA VAL A 308 -18.92 -8.96 -8.01
C VAL A 308 -19.57 -7.65 -8.50
N ASP A 309 -20.03 -6.81 -7.59
CA ASP A 309 -20.69 -5.53 -7.84
C ASP A 309 -20.56 -4.58 -6.62
N ASP A 310 -21.17 -3.39 -6.70
CA ASP A 310 -21.09 -2.34 -5.67
C ASP A 310 -22.11 -2.48 -4.51
N ARG A 311 -22.68 -3.66 -4.26
CA ARG A 311 -23.76 -3.82 -3.25
C ARG A 311 -23.32 -3.51 -1.81
N HIS A 312 -22.01 -3.51 -1.53
CA HIS A 312 -21.41 -3.10 -0.25
C HIS A 312 -21.44 -1.58 -0.04
N LEU A 313 -21.60 -0.79 -1.10
CA LEU A 313 -21.77 0.67 -1.03
C LEU A 313 -23.26 1.04 -0.94
N ARG A 314 -23.57 2.13 -0.23
CA ARG A 314 -24.94 2.69 -0.16
C ARG A 314 -25.06 3.97 -0.98
N SER A 315 -24.03 4.80 -0.98
CA SER A 315 -24.03 6.08 -1.67
C SER A 315 -24.23 5.88 -3.17
N LYS A 316 -25.28 6.49 -3.74
CA LYS A 316 -25.52 6.45 -5.19
C LYS A 316 -24.44 7.23 -5.94
N ASP A 317 -24.03 8.36 -5.40
CA ASP A 317 -23.02 9.23 -5.99
C ASP A 317 -21.66 8.53 -6.08
N LEU A 318 -21.28 7.73 -5.08
CA LEU A 318 -20.06 6.92 -5.14
C LEU A 318 -20.15 5.82 -6.20
N LYS A 319 -21.31 5.15 -6.31
CA LYS A 319 -21.52 4.11 -7.34
C LYS A 319 -21.47 4.69 -8.75
N GLU A 320 -22.04 5.88 -8.94
CA GLU A 320 -21.98 6.60 -10.22
C GLU A 320 -20.55 7.07 -10.50
N TRP A 321 -19.84 7.59 -9.50
CA TRP A 321 -18.43 7.96 -9.63
C TRP A 321 -17.55 6.78 -10.06
N LEU A 322 -17.63 5.64 -9.36
CA LEU A 322 -16.84 4.44 -9.68
C LEU A 322 -17.01 3.97 -11.13
N LYS A 323 -18.23 4.07 -11.67
CA LYS A 323 -18.55 3.61 -13.05
C LYS A 323 -18.25 4.63 -14.14
N SER A 324 -18.10 5.90 -13.77
CA SER A 324 -17.92 7.00 -14.73
C SER A 324 -16.50 7.55 -14.76
N THR A 325 -15.68 7.15 -13.79
CA THR A 325 -14.32 7.63 -13.63
C THR A 325 -13.32 6.68 -14.29
N ASN A 326 -12.21 7.24 -14.78
CA ASN A 326 -11.20 6.47 -15.51
C ASN A 326 -9.90 6.31 -14.70
N GLY A 327 -9.13 5.29 -15.09
CA GLY A 327 -7.82 4.99 -14.52
C GLY A 327 -7.87 4.45 -13.10
N LEU A 328 -8.92 3.71 -12.76
CA LEU A 328 -9.01 2.98 -11.50
C LEU A 328 -8.27 1.65 -11.59
N MET A 329 -7.66 1.25 -10.48
CA MET A 329 -7.17 -0.10 -10.25
C MET A 329 -8.00 -0.69 -9.11
N TYR A 330 -8.51 -1.90 -9.28
CA TYR A 330 -9.16 -2.65 -8.22
C TYR A 330 -8.09 -3.50 -7.54
N THR A 331 -7.65 -3.06 -6.36
CA THR A 331 -6.56 -3.66 -5.60
C THR A 331 -7.12 -4.59 -4.52
N PHE A 332 -6.54 -5.79 -4.40
CA PHE A 332 -6.97 -6.78 -3.43
C PHE A 332 -5.84 -7.77 -3.13
N HIS A 333 -5.96 -8.50 -2.03
CA HIS A 333 -5.07 -9.52 -1.53
C HIS A 333 -5.77 -10.88 -1.53
N TRP A 334 -4.97 -11.93 -1.44
CA TRP A 334 -5.47 -13.26 -1.11
C TRP A 334 -4.43 -14.05 -0.32
N TYR A 335 -4.87 -14.67 0.77
CA TYR A 335 -4.08 -15.64 1.53
C TYR A 335 -4.90 -16.89 1.81
N SER A 336 -4.22 -18.03 1.95
CA SER A 336 -4.86 -19.34 2.14
C SER A 336 -5.64 -19.46 3.46
N SER A 337 -5.31 -18.65 4.48
CA SER A 337 -6.06 -18.56 5.74
C SER A 337 -7.13 -17.47 5.70
N GLY A 338 -8.40 -17.86 5.86
CA GLY A 338 -9.48 -16.91 6.20
C GLY A 338 -10.14 -16.16 5.03
N PHE A 339 -9.63 -16.27 3.80
CA PHE A 339 -10.08 -15.45 2.66
C PHE A 339 -10.84 -16.18 1.55
N GLY A 340 -11.20 -17.46 1.77
CA GLY A 340 -11.96 -18.26 0.82
C GLY A 340 -11.11 -18.86 -0.30
N GLU A 341 -11.76 -19.56 -1.22
CA GLU A 341 -11.08 -20.25 -2.33
C GLU A 341 -10.44 -19.24 -3.30
N PHE A 342 -9.22 -19.53 -3.73
CA PHE A 342 -8.41 -18.68 -4.61
C PHE A 342 -9.15 -18.30 -5.90
N GLU A 343 -9.69 -19.31 -6.59
CA GLU A 343 -10.37 -19.14 -7.88
C GLU A 343 -11.61 -18.27 -7.73
N THR A 344 -12.33 -18.39 -6.60
CA THR A 344 -13.50 -17.53 -6.32
C THR A 344 -13.10 -16.08 -6.11
N ALA A 345 -11.98 -15.82 -5.42
CA ALA A 345 -11.47 -14.47 -5.25
C ALA A 345 -11.04 -13.85 -6.59
N MET A 346 -10.39 -14.62 -7.46
CA MET A 346 -10.00 -14.16 -8.81
C MET A 346 -11.22 -13.84 -9.67
N ASP A 347 -12.21 -14.74 -9.71
CA ASP A 347 -13.45 -14.53 -10.47
C ASP A 347 -14.21 -13.29 -9.98
N ASN A 348 -14.28 -13.09 -8.66
CA ASN A 348 -14.91 -11.89 -8.08
C ASN A 348 -14.15 -10.61 -8.46
N ALA A 349 -12.82 -10.64 -8.37
CA ALA A 349 -11.99 -9.49 -8.71
C ALA A 349 -12.16 -9.08 -10.17
N VAL A 350 -12.16 -10.05 -11.10
CA VAL A 350 -12.41 -9.78 -12.53
C VAL A 350 -13.81 -9.21 -12.73
N ALA A 351 -14.85 -9.83 -12.16
CA ALA A 351 -16.22 -9.36 -12.32
C ALA A 351 -16.43 -7.94 -11.80
N LEU A 352 -15.89 -7.61 -10.63
CA LEU A 352 -15.99 -6.26 -10.06
C LEU A 352 -15.16 -5.24 -10.85
N SER A 353 -13.99 -5.65 -11.33
CA SER A 353 -13.13 -4.81 -12.17
C SER A 353 -13.81 -4.44 -13.49
N GLU A 354 -14.44 -5.40 -14.16
CA GLU A 354 -15.27 -5.13 -15.34
C GLU A 354 -16.45 -4.21 -15.01
N PHE A 355 -17.09 -4.43 -13.86
CA PHE A 355 -18.24 -3.64 -13.42
C PHE A 355 -17.89 -2.17 -13.13
N TRP A 356 -16.66 -1.89 -12.69
CA TRP A 356 -16.15 -0.55 -12.42
C TRP A 356 -15.23 0.02 -13.50
N ASN A 357 -14.97 -0.72 -14.58
CA ASN A 357 -13.96 -0.36 -15.58
C ASN A 357 -12.57 -0.08 -14.94
N ALA A 358 -12.21 -0.90 -13.95
CA ALA A 358 -10.95 -0.81 -13.20
C ALA A 358 -10.01 -1.96 -13.61
N ALA A 359 -8.70 -1.75 -13.48
CA ALA A 359 -7.71 -2.82 -13.71
C ALA A 359 -7.58 -3.71 -12.47
N PRO A 360 -7.78 -5.04 -12.56
CA PRO A 360 -7.63 -5.92 -11.41
C PRO A 360 -6.14 -6.09 -11.05
N VAL A 361 -5.81 -5.92 -9.77
CA VAL A 361 -4.45 -6.07 -9.24
C VAL A 361 -4.49 -6.85 -7.92
N LEU A 362 -3.92 -8.06 -7.92
CA LEU A 362 -3.65 -8.85 -6.72
C LEU A 362 -2.37 -8.33 -6.07
N THR A 363 -2.49 -7.34 -5.18
CA THR A 363 -1.37 -6.57 -4.64
C THR A 363 -0.57 -7.32 -3.58
N GLU A 364 -1.16 -8.33 -2.93
CA GLU A 364 -0.44 -9.28 -2.08
C GLU A 364 -1.03 -10.70 -2.12
N PHE A 365 -0.15 -11.70 -2.18
CA PHE A 365 -0.45 -13.12 -1.97
C PHE A 365 0.82 -13.89 -1.60
N SER A 366 0.69 -15.05 -0.94
CA SER A 366 1.84 -15.89 -0.62
C SER A 366 2.51 -16.42 -1.89
N TYR A 367 3.84 -16.37 -1.95
CA TYR A 367 4.59 -16.92 -3.08
C TYR A 367 4.27 -18.41 -3.30
N ASP A 368 3.62 -18.68 -4.42
CA ASP A 368 3.30 -20.02 -4.91
C ASP A 368 3.47 -20.04 -6.44
N GLN A 369 4.53 -20.67 -6.91
CA GLN A 369 4.88 -20.74 -8.34
C GLN A 369 3.81 -21.40 -9.21
N ASP A 370 2.99 -22.28 -8.63
CA ASP A 370 1.89 -22.89 -9.36
C ASP A 370 0.77 -21.86 -9.57
N ARG A 371 0.52 -21.00 -8.57
CA ARG A 371 -0.48 -19.93 -8.65
C ARG A 371 -0.09 -18.80 -9.59
N GLU A 372 1.20 -18.45 -9.70
CA GLU A 372 1.66 -17.43 -10.65
C GLU A 372 1.26 -17.75 -12.10
N LYS A 373 1.33 -19.03 -12.48
CA LYS A 373 0.94 -19.48 -13.83
C LYS A 373 -0.56 -19.41 -14.03
N ASP A 374 -1.33 -19.73 -12.99
CA ASP A 374 -2.79 -19.70 -13.04
C ASP A 374 -3.30 -18.26 -13.21
N LEU A 375 -2.66 -17.27 -12.57
CA LEU A 375 -3.04 -15.85 -12.63
C LEU A 375 -3.05 -15.28 -14.06
N GLN A 376 -2.25 -15.83 -14.97
CA GLN A 376 -2.26 -15.46 -16.39
C GLN A 376 -3.61 -15.75 -17.07
N ALA A 377 -4.36 -16.75 -16.60
CA ALA A 377 -5.66 -17.10 -17.18
C ALA A 377 -6.74 -16.03 -16.94
N TRP A 378 -6.57 -15.18 -15.92
CA TRP A 378 -7.47 -14.07 -15.60
C TRP A 378 -6.98 -12.71 -16.10
N ASP A 379 -5.87 -12.65 -16.85
CA ASP A 379 -5.16 -11.39 -17.17
C ASP A 379 -4.89 -10.56 -15.90
N MET A 380 -4.59 -11.24 -14.78
CA MET A 380 -4.43 -10.62 -13.47
C MET A 380 -3.04 -9.98 -13.34
N ASN A 381 -3.00 -8.73 -12.89
CA ASN A 381 -1.77 -8.07 -12.46
C ASN A 381 -1.50 -8.47 -11.01
N TRP A 382 -0.24 -8.64 -10.63
CA TRP A 382 0.04 -9.12 -9.28
C TRP A 382 1.40 -8.74 -8.73
N ALA A 383 1.47 -8.68 -7.39
CA ALA A 383 2.68 -8.63 -6.61
C ALA A 383 2.62 -9.67 -5.49
N TYR A 384 3.58 -10.60 -5.43
CA TYR A 384 3.64 -11.54 -4.30
C TYR A 384 4.23 -10.87 -3.06
N TYR A 385 3.82 -11.34 -1.89
CA TYR A 385 4.38 -10.93 -0.61
C TYR A 385 5.43 -11.96 -0.17
N GLN A 386 6.71 -11.60 -0.04
CA GLN A 386 7.35 -10.31 -0.35
C GLN A 386 8.73 -10.53 -0.94
N TRP A 387 9.31 -9.52 -1.60
CA TRP A 387 10.72 -9.54 -2.01
C TRP A 387 11.57 -9.55 -0.75
N ASP A 388 12.31 -10.63 -0.54
CA ASP A 388 13.41 -10.72 0.42
C ASP A 388 13.20 -10.08 1.81
N SER A 389 12.24 -10.54 2.62
CA SER A 389 12.21 -10.30 4.09
C SER A 389 12.64 -8.90 4.60
N TYR A 390 12.14 -7.81 4.00
CA TYR A 390 12.31 -6.44 4.52
C TYR A 390 11.69 -6.23 5.90
N CYS A 391 10.82 -7.15 6.30
CA CYS A 391 10.30 -7.23 7.65
C CYS A 391 11.23 -8.14 8.46
N SER A 392 11.76 -7.65 9.59
CA SER A 392 12.50 -8.50 10.52
C SER A 392 11.56 -9.11 11.55
N VAL A 393 11.77 -10.39 11.87
CA VAL A 393 11.36 -10.95 13.15
C VAL A 393 12.63 -11.13 13.97
N PRO A 394 12.86 -10.35 15.04
CA PRO A 394 14.04 -10.54 15.87
C PRO A 394 14.08 -11.95 16.47
N LYS A 395 15.04 -12.78 16.04
CA LYS A 395 15.32 -14.08 16.66
C LYS A 395 15.73 -13.86 18.13
N GLY A 396 14.94 -14.34 19.08
CA GLY A 396 15.37 -14.44 20.49
C GLY A 396 15.16 -13.19 21.38
N VAL A 397 14.38 -12.18 20.96
CA VAL A 397 14.05 -11.00 21.81
C VAL A 397 12.95 -11.30 22.84
N ILE A 398 12.97 -12.52 23.40
CA ILE A 398 12.53 -12.77 24.77
C ILE A 398 13.77 -13.16 25.56
N LYS A 399 14.66 -12.19 25.78
CA LYS A 399 15.57 -12.11 26.94
C LYS A 399 16.29 -10.74 26.96
N ASN A 400 15.57 -9.71 27.38
CA ASN A 400 16.12 -8.50 28.02
C ASN A 400 17.03 -7.56 27.20
N SER A 401 16.83 -7.36 25.89
CA SER A 401 17.51 -6.26 25.19
C SER A 401 16.52 -5.19 24.75
N GLU A 402 16.72 -3.96 25.25
CA GLU A 402 16.09 -2.75 24.77
C GLU A 402 16.58 -2.51 23.32
N CYS A 403 15.67 -2.45 22.33
CA CYS A 403 16.05 -2.03 20.97
C CYS A 403 16.42 -0.54 20.99
N GLU A 404 17.60 -0.19 20.48
CA GLU A 404 18.03 1.21 20.32
C GLU A 404 17.61 1.75 18.94
N VAL A 405 17.55 3.08 18.80
CA VAL A 405 17.20 3.75 17.53
C VAL A 405 18.27 3.48 16.48
N GLY A 406 17.86 3.04 15.30
CA GLY A 406 18.76 2.74 14.18
C GLY A 406 19.34 1.33 14.19
N ASP A 407 18.93 0.49 15.13
CA ASP A 407 19.35 -0.91 15.18
C ASP A 407 18.64 -1.69 14.07
N VAL A 408 19.34 -1.97 12.98
CA VAL A 408 18.73 -2.54 11.77
C VAL A 408 18.12 -3.91 12.06
N GLY A 409 18.68 -4.66 13.01
CA GLY A 409 18.16 -5.93 13.53
C GLY A 409 16.80 -5.86 14.24
N CYS A 410 16.29 -4.65 14.52
CA CYS A 410 15.00 -4.40 15.15
C CYS A 410 13.95 -3.85 14.16
N GLN A 411 14.16 -3.99 12.84
CA GLN A 411 13.21 -3.49 11.85
C GLN A 411 11.83 -4.15 11.98
N PHE A 412 10.86 -3.27 12.15
CA PHE A 412 9.45 -3.56 12.42
C PHE A 412 8.76 -4.32 11.29
N GLY A 413 7.63 -4.95 11.63
CA GLY A 413 6.63 -5.38 10.67
C GLY A 413 6.08 -6.74 11.03
N ALA A 414 4.76 -6.92 10.96
CA ALA A 414 4.24 -8.26 10.73
C ALA A 414 4.85 -8.78 9.43
N CYS A 415 5.89 -9.60 9.59
CA CYS A 415 6.06 -10.71 8.68
C CYS A 415 4.79 -11.54 8.89
N ILE A 416 3.84 -11.45 7.97
CA ILE A 416 2.79 -12.47 7.91
C ILE A 416 3.56 -13.80 7.76
N THR A 417 3.62 -14.57 8.83
CA THR A 417 4.15 -15.94 8.86
C THR A 417 3.05 -16.90 9.28
#